data_AF-A0A2V7VGQ4-F1
#
_entry.id   AF-A0A2V7VGQ4-F1
#
_cell.length_a   1.000
_cell.length_b   1.000
_cell.length_c   1.000
_cell.angle_alpha   90.00
_cell.angle_beta   90.00
_cell.angle_gamma   90.00
#
_symmetry.space_group_name_H-M   'P 1'
#
loop_
_entity.id
_entity.type
_entity.pdbx_description
1 polymer ?
#
loop_
_entity_poly.entity_id
_entity_poly.type
_entity_poly.pdbx_seq_one_letter_code
_entity_poly.pdbx_strand_id
1 'polypeptide(L)'
;MDVKAYNKGREFWTMDSTPLVGPDPAYCREIGYTDGRRYCPVRLPGHPERFTCENWAAGKAKDTGRPGPTWTLGDDSCTGPESGCANHPENQYQLRVYRHGVAVACVNNGICGEELAEP
;
A
#
# COMPACT_ATOMS: atom_id res chain seq x y z
N MET A 1 8.80 1.56 3.38
CA MET A 1 7.41 1.50 2.88
C MET A 1 7.30 2.51 1.76
N ASP A 2 6.54 2.23 0.72
CA ASP A 2 6.31 3.13 -0.41
C ASP A 2 4.80 3.32 -0.57
N VAL A 3 4.36 4.50 -0.97
CA VAL A 3 2.95 4.79 -1.29
C VAL A 3 2.93 5.43 -2.66
N LYS A 4 1.99 5.03 -3.51
CA LYS A 4 1.82 5.60 -4.84
C LYS A 4 0.36 5.71 -5.24
N ALA A 5 0.05 6.65 -6.12
CA ALA A 5 -1.23 6.66 -6.83
C ALA A 5 -1.29 5.48 -7.81
N TYR A 6 -2.19 4.52 -7.56
CA TYR A 6 -2.40 3.35 -8.41
C TYR A 6 -3.42 3.62 -9.53
N ASN A 7 -4.52 4.30 -9.21
CA ASN A 7 -5.54 4.70 -10.17
C ASN A 7 -6.09 6.08 -9.81
N LYS A 8 -6.28 6.93 -10.82
CA LYS A 8 -6.87 8.27 -10.67
C LYS A 8 -8.28 8.23 -11.27
N GLY A 9 -9.26 7.95 -10.42
CA GLY A 9 -10.67 7.94 -10.80
C GLY A 9 -11.30 9.33 -10.69
N ARG A 10 -12.50 9.48 -11.28
CA ARG A 10 -13.26 10.74 -11.20
C ARG A 10 -13.81 11.03 -9.80
N GLU A 11 -14.15 9.98 -9.05
CA GLU A 11 -14.80 10.09 -7.73
C GLU A 11 -13.81 9.91 -6.58
N PHE A 12 -12.76 9.12 -6.81
CA PHE A 12 -11.71 8.87 -5.84
C PHE A 12 -10.44 8.43 -6.57
N TRP A 13 -9.32 8.68 -5.91
CA TRP A 13 -8.04 8.07 -6.27
C TRP A 13 -7.83 6.82 -5.44
N THR A 14 -7.20 5.80 -6.03
CA THR A 14 -6.72 4.62 -5.31
C THR A 14 -5.23 4.78 -5.07
N MET A 15 -4.84 4.87 -3.80
CA MET A 15 -3.45 4.80 -3.37
C MET A 15 -3.09 3.35 -3.07
N ASP A 16 -1.85 2.97 -3.31
CA ASP A 16 -1.35 1.61 -3.09
C ASP A 16 -0.04 1.66 -2.32
N SER A 17 0.05 0.78 -1.33
CA SER A 17 1.23 0.65 -0.48
C SER A 17 1.66 -0.82 -0.38
N THR A 18 1.46 -1.59 -1.45
CA THR A 18 1.84 -3.00 -1.48
C THR A 18 3.33 -3.13 -1.16
N PRO A 19 3.73 -3.98 -0.19
CA PRO A 19 5.13 -4.12 0.18
C PRO A 19 6.03 -4.51 -1.01
N LEU A 20 7.13 -3.78 -1.16
CA LEU A 20 8.18 -4.06 -2.13
C LEU A 20 9.48 -4.47 -1.42
N VAL A 21 10.21 -5.40 -2.03
CA VAL A 21 11.56 -5.80 -1.67
C VAL A 21 12.54 -5.02 -2.54
N GLY A 22 13.52 -4.40 -1.90
CA GLY A 22 14.63 -3.76 -2.59
C GLY A 22 15.17 -2.53 -1.86
N PRO A 23 16.22 -1.90 -2.43
CA PRO A 23 16.74 -2.13 -3.78
C PRO A 23 17.56 -3.43 -3.88
N ASP A 24 17.08 -4.42 -4.64
CA ASP A 24 17.73 -5.72 -4.86
C ASP A 24 17.43 -6.27 -6.28
N PRO A 25 18.28 -5.95 -7.28
CA PRO A 25 18.10 -6.45 -8.64
C PRO A 25 18.33 -7.96 -8.77
N ALA A 26 19.11 -8.58 -7.87
CA ALA A 26 19.37 -10.01 -7.90
C ALA A 26 18.10 -10.78 -7.52
N TYR A 27 17.46 -10.36 -6.43
CA TYR A 27 16.16 -10.88 -6.00
C TYR A 27 15.08 -10.66 -7.06
N CYS A 28 15.00 -9.46 -7.64
CA CYS A 28 14.05 -9.16 -8.71
C CYS A 28 14.15 -10.16 -9.87
N ARG A 29 15.38 -10.47 -10.30
CA ARG A 29 15.64 -11.49 -11.34
C ARG A 29 15.27 -12.90 -10.88
N GLU A 30 15.58 -13.26 -9.64
CA GLU A 30 15.27 -14.58 -9.06
C GLU A 30 13.77 -14.87 -9.09
N ILE A 31 12.93 -13.88 -8.79
CA ILE A 31 11.47 -14.04 -8.83
C ILE A 31 10.87 -13.80 -10.22
N GLY A 32 11.69 -13.60 -11.26
CA GLY A 32 11.25 -13.57 -12.66
C GLY A 32 11.11 -12.18 -13.30
N TYR A 33 11.48 -11.09 -12.63
CA TYR A 33 11.55 -9.75 -13.25
C TYR A 33 12.95 -9.50 -13.83
N THR A 34 13.07 -9.54 -15.15
CA THR A 34 14.35 -9.41 -15.88
C THR A 34 14.55 -8.04 -16.56
N ASP A 35 13.68 -7.08 -16.30
CA ASP A 35 13.67 -5.74 -16.91
C ASP A 35 14.61 -4.74 -16.22
N GLY A 36 15.48 -5.20 -15.32
CA GLY A 36 16.47 -4.37 -14.63
C GLY A 36 15.93 -3.56 -13.46
N ARG A 37 14.67 -3.75 -13.06
CA ARG A 37 14.10 -3.09 -11.88
C ARG A 37 14.85 -3.49 -10.60
N ARG A 38 14.90 -2.56 -9.63
CA ARG A 38 15.55 -2.77 -8.32
C ARG A 38 14.55 -3.01 -7.18
N TYR A 39 13.28 -2.70 -7.37
CA TYR A 39 12.24 -2.94 -6.40
C TYR A 39 11.20 -3.87 -7.01
N CYS A 40 10.84 -4.93 -6.29
CA CYS A 40 9.90 -5.94 -6.77
C CYS A 40 8.91 -6.33 -5.69
N PRO A 41 7.71 -6.83 -6.06
CA PRO A 41 6.80 -7.41 -5.08
C PRO A 41 7.45 -8.62 -4.39
N VAL A 42 6.97 -8.96 -3.20
CA VAL A 42 7.49 -10.09 -2.41
C VAL A 42 7.36 -11.46 -3.11
N ARG A 43 6.45 -11.58 -4.09
CA ARG A 43 6.25 -12.72 -4.98
C ARG A 43 5.55 -12.26 -6.26
N LEU A 44 5.58 -13.09 -7.30
CA LEU A 44 4.81 -12.86 -8.53
C LEU A 44 3.29 -12.84 -8.28
N PRO A 45 2.51 -12.11 -9.09
CA PRO A 45 1.06 -12.23 -9.10
C PRO A 45 0.60 -13.68 -9.25
N GLY A 46 -0.39 -14.09 -8.45
CA GLY A 46 -0.92 -15.46 -8.43
C GLY A 46 -0.09 -16.48 -7.66
N HIS A 47 1.11 -16.14 -7.16
CA HIS A 47 1.90 -17.06 -6.35
C HIS A 47 1.19 -17.34 -5.01
N PRO A 48 1.07 -18.62 -4.57
CA PRO A 48 0.27 -18.99 -3.40
C PRO A 48 0.74 -18.32 -2.10
N GLU A 49 2.05 -18.06 -1.99
CA GLU A 49 2.62 -17.42 -0.79
C GLU A 49 2.52 -15.89 -0.79
N ARG A 50 2.14 -15.26 -1.90
CA ARG A 50 2.24 -13.80 -2.06
C ARG A 50 1.51 -13.06 -0.94
N PHE A 51 0.24 -13.41 -0.74
CA PHE A 51 -0.61 -12.79 0.28
C PHE A 51 -0.03 -12.94 1.68
N THR A 52 0.45 -14.13 2.04
CA THR A 52 1.03 -14.40 3.36
C THR A 52 2.33 -13.61 3.58
N CYS A 53 3.21 -13.54 2.57
CA CYS A 53 4.45 -12.76 2.65
C CYS A 53 4.18 -11.25 2.77
N GLU A 54 3.22 -10.72 2.00
CA GLU A 54 2.82 -9.30 2.11
C GLU A 54 2.28 -9.00 3.52
N ASN A 55 1.42 -9.89 4.04
CA ASN A 55 0.85 -9.73 5.39
C ASN A 55 1.92 -9.78 6.47
N TRP A 56 2.91 -10.65 6.33
CA TRP A 56 4.03 -10.74 7.25
C TRP A 56 4.89 -9.47 7.20
N ALA A 57 5.16 -8.95 6.01
CA ALA A 57 5.95 -7.73 5.82
C ALA A 57 5.26 -6.47 6.39
N ALA A 58 3.94 -6.35 6.22
CA ALA A 58 3.18 -5.20 6.70
C ALA A 58 2.75 -5.33 8.18
N GLY A 59 2.51 -6.56 8.65
CA GLY A 59 1.90 -6.82 9.93
C GLY A 59 0.40 -6.51 9.95
N LYS A 60 -0.10 -6.08 11.12
CA LYS A 60 -1.50 -5.70 11.32
C LYS A 60 -1.62 -4.18 11.51
N ALA A 61 -2.66 -3.61 10.92
CA ALA A 61 -3.03 -2.22 11.07
C ALA A 61 -3.46 -1.93 12.51
N LYS A 62 -3.06 -0.79 13.07
CA LYS A 62 -3.32 -0.40 14.47
C LYS A 62 -4.77 0.01 14.70
N ASP A 63 -5.41 0.59 13.69
CA ASP A 63 -6.78 1.11 13.72
C ASP A 63 -7.83 -0.01 13.57
N THR A 64 -7.57 -0.98 12.69
CA THR A 64 -8.56 -1.99 12.28
C THR A 64 -8.19 -3.40 12.68
N GLY A 65 -6.95 -3.66 13.07
CA GLY A 65 -6.43 -5.00 13.40
C GLY A 65 -6.30 -5.94 12.20
N ARG A 66 -6.66 -5.50 10.99
CA ARG A 66 -6.57 -6.26 9.74
C ARG A 66 -5.11 -6.36 9.27
N PRO A 67 -4.73 -7.40 8.51
CA PRO A 67 -3.43 -7.40 7.84
C PRO A 67 -3.29 -6.18 6.93
N GLY A 68 -2.10 -5.59 6.88
CA GLY A 68 -1.84 -4.38 6.10
C GLY A 68 -1.46 -3.17 6.96
N PRO A 69 -1.26 -2.01 6.32
CA PRO A 69 -0.87 -0.77 7.01
C PRO A 69 -2.06 -0.11 7.71
N THR A 70 -1.74 0.79 8.64
CA THR A 70 -2.66 1.80 9.13
C THR A 70 -2.66 2.96 8.15
N TRP A 71 -3.84 3.41 7.72
CA TRP A 71 -3.98 4.52 6.76
C TRP A 71 -4.50 5.79 7.43
N THR A 72 -3.86 6.91 7.10
CA THR A 72 -4.35 8.26 7.42
C THR A 72 -4.32 9.16 6.18
N LEU A 73 -5.09 10.25 6.23
CA LEU A 73 -5.05 11.32 5.24
C LEU A 73 -4.73 12.63 5.98
N GLY A 74 -3.48 13.08 5.88
CA GLY A 74 -2.91 14.00 6.84
C GLY A 74 -2.91 13.39 8.24
N ASP A 75 -3.44 14.12 9.22
CA ASP A 75 -3.56 13.67 10.61
C ASP A 75 -4.85 12.87 10.89
N ASP A 76 -5.78 12.80 9.92
CA ASP A 76 -7.08 12.16 10.09
C ASP A 76 -7.05 10.65 9.78
N SER A 77 -7.73 9.85 10.61
CA SER A 77 -7.89 8.40 10.37
C SER A 77 -8.89 8.10 9.25
N CYS A 78 -8.55 7.14 8.38
CA CYS A 78 -9.39 6.75 7.25
C CYS A 78 -10.52 5.79 7.65
N THR A 79 -11.64 6.36 8.10
CA THR A 79 -12.80 5.60 8.62
C THR A 79 -13.95 5.45 7.62
N GLY A 80 -13.86 6.09 6.44
CA GLY A 80 -14.90 6.03 5.41
C GLY A 80 -14.92 7.28 4.52
N PRO A 81 -15.74 7.30 3.45
CA PRO A 81 -15.77 8.43 2.50
C PRO A 81 -15.96 9.80 3.16
N GLU A 82 -16.76 9.89 4.21
CA GLU A 82 -17.00 11.14 4.98
C GLU A 82 -15.73 11.68 5.66
N SER A 83 -14.77 10.81 6.02
CA SER A 83 -13.45 11.23 6.52
C SER A 83 -12.50 11.69 5.41
N GLY A 84 -12.91 11.58 4.15
CA GLY A 84 -12.09 11.88 2.98
C GLY A 84 -11.27 10.69 2.47
N CYS A 85 -11.22 9.58 3.20
CA CYS A 85 -10.53 8.36 2.77
C CYS A 85 -11.13 7.09 3.38
N ALA A 86 -11.06 5.98 2.64
CA ALA A 86 -11.57 4.70 3.08
C ALA A 86 -10.66 3.57 2.60
N ASN A 87 -10.39 2.59 3.48
CA ASN A 87 -9.72 1.35 3.10
C ASN A 87 -10.41 0.71 1.88
N HIS A 88 -9.64 0.23 0.90
CA HIS A 88 -10.22 -0.44 -0.26
C HIS A 88 -10.93 -1.74 0.18
N PRO A 89 -12.14 -2.04 -0.35
CA PRO A 89 -12.95 -3.16 0.13
C PRO A 89 -12.32 -4.54 -0.15
N GLU A 90 -11.50 -4.64 -1.20
CA GLU A 90 -10.96 -5.92 -1.69
C GLU A 90 -9.44 -6.05 -1.52
N ASN A 91 -8.73 -4.96 -1.23
CA ASN A 91 -7.28 -4.96 -1.11
C ASN A 91 -6.84 -4.09 0.06
N GLN A 92 -6.45 -4.72 1.15
CA GLN A 92 -6.03 -4.05 2.38
C GLN A 92 -4.78 -3.15 2.22
N TYR A 93 -4.01 -3.31 1.13
CA TYR A 93 -2.86 -2.45 0.81
C TYR A 93 -3.25 -1.22 -0.01
N GLN A 94 -4.55 -1.01 -0.23
CA GLN A 94 -5.05 0.11 -1.02
C GLN A 94 -6.00 0.98 -0.20
N LEU A 95 -5.96 2.27 -0.52
CA LEU A 95 -6.80 3.30 0.08
C LEU A 95 -7.54 4.05 -1.02
N ARG A 96 -8.84 4.27 -0.85
CA ARG A 96 -9.61 5.23 -1.67
C ARG A 96 -9.53 6.60 -1.00
N VAL A 97 -9.14 7.62 -1.75
CA VAL A 97 -9.06 9.00 -1.31
C VAL A 97 -10.03 9.85 -2.12
N TYR A 98 -10.95 10.53 -1.43
CA TYR A 98 -12.07 11.28 -2.01
C TYR A 98 -11.85 12.80 -1.98
N ARG A 99 -10.82 13.28 -1.28
CA ARG A 99 -10.46 14.70 -1.17
C ARG A 99 -8.95 14.88 -1.22
N HIS A 100 -8.49 16.10 -1.53
CA HIS A 100 -7.07 16.43 -1.53
C HIS A 100 -6.42 16.19 -0.15
N GLY A 101 -5.22 15.63 -0.14
CA GLY A 101 -4.44 15.45 1.09
C GLY A 101 -3.26 14.48 0.92
N VAL A 102 -2.46 14.32 1.96
CA VAL A 102 -1.32 13.38 1.98
C VAL A 102 -1.78 12.03 2.53
N ALA A 103 -1.80 11.00 1.70
CA ALA A 103 -2.12 9.65 2.14
C ALA A 103 -0.89 9.02 2.78
N VAL A 104 -0.99 8.58 4.04
CA VAL A 104 0.11 7.97 4.78
C VAL A 104 -0.24 6.52 5.11
N ALA A 105 0.68 5.60 4.81
CA ALA A 105 0.59 4.19 5.16
C ALA A 105 1.70 3.82 6.14
N CYS A 106 1.33 3.41 7.35
CA CYS A 106 2.28 2.96 8.37
C CYS A 106 2.12 1.47 8.65
N VAL A 107 3.19 0.69 8.45
CA VAL A 107 3.23 -0.72 8.83
C VAL A 107 3.44 -0.91 10.33
N ASN A 108 3.19 -2.10 10.85
CA ASN A 108 3.12 -2.34 12.30
C ASN A 108 4.41 -1.98 13.06
N ASN A 109 5.57 -2.08 12.41
CA ASN A 109 6.87 -1.71 13.00
C ASN A 109 7.15 -0.20 13.02
N GLY A 110 6.20 0.64 12.60
CA GLY A 110 6.30 2.10 12.63
C GLY A 110 6.95 2.73 11.40
N ILE A 111 7.37 1.93 10.41
CA ILE A 111 7.85 2.48 9.13
C ILE A 111 6.64 2.98 8.33
N CYS A 112 6.69 4.24 7.90
CA CYS A 112 5.65 4.86 7.10
C CYS A 112 6.16 5.23 5.71
N GLY A 113 5.23 5.31 4.76
CA GLY A 113 5.41 5.97 3.48
C GLY A 113 4.21 6.90 3.24
N GLU A 114 4.38 7.88 2.36
CA GLU A 114 3.36 8.88 2.09
C GLU A 114 3.38 9.30 0.63
N GLU A 115 2.23 9.74 0.13
CA GLU A 115 2.09 10.30 -1.21
C GLU A 115 0.95 11.32 -1.24
N LEU A 116 1.14 12.40 -1.99
CA LEU A 116 0.10 13.41 -2.19
C LEU A 116 -1.02 12.86 -3.10
N ALA A 117 -2.24 12.87 -2.59
CA ALA A 117 -3.44 12.60 -3.34
C ALA A 117 -4.08 13.92 -3.80
N GLU A 118 -4.09 14.16 -5.11
CA GLU A 118 -4.66 15.35 -5.74
C GLU A 118 -5.87 14.95 -6.60
N PRO A 119 -7.12 14.93 -6.10
CA PRO A 119 -8.29 14.48 -6.85
C PRO A 119 -8.42 15.04 -8.27
#